data_AF-A0A0Q9IWT1-F1
#
_entry.id   AF-A0A0Q9IWT1-F1
#
_cell.length_a   1.000
_cell.length_b   1.000
_cell.length_c   1.000
_cell.angle_alpha   90.00
_cell.angle_beta   90.00
_cell.angle_gamma   90.00
#
_symmetry.space_group_name_H-M   'P 1'
#
loop_
_entity.id
_entity.type
_entity.pdbx_description
1 polymer ?
#
loop_
_entity_poly.entity_id
_entity_poly.type
_entity_poly.pdbx_seq_one_letter_code
_entity_poly.pdbx_strand_id
1 'polypeptide(L)'
;MKAGSETRGGWPGIVLVWAIALAGAIVVVWLAYTGTEDWFGDTTMLGVYGALGIVFAASVLGALIAQLASRRPGGFVTRASASVAGAAVVVALAALAVAPVAIG
;
A
#
# COMPACT_ATOMS: atom_id res chain seq x y z
N MET A 1 -6.15 7.61 -35.27
CA MET A 1 -5.44 7.67 -33.97
C MET A 1 -6.35 8.35 -32.95
N LYS A 2 -6.92 7.59 -32.00
CA LYS A 2 -7.70 8.12 -30.85
C LYS A 2 -6.99 7.70 -29.56
N ALA A 3 -5.88 8.38 -29.23
CA ALA A 3 -5.02 8.06 -28.08
C ALA A 3 -5.52 8.65 -26.73
N GLY A 4 -6.67 9.34 -26.71
CA GLY A 4 -7.11 10.12 -25.55
C GLY A 4 -8.12 9.45 -24.61
N SER A 5 -8.79 8.36 -25.02
CA SER A 5 -9.88 7.74 -24.23
C SER A 5 -9.48 6.45 -23.51
N GLU A 6 -8.37 5.81 -23.87
CA GLU A 6 -7.94 4.55 -23.27
C GLU A 6 -7.17 4.73 -21.96
N THR A 7 -6.51 5.87 -21.77
CA THR A 7 -5.69 6.19 -20.59
C THR A 7 -6.51 6.48 -19.33
N ARG A 8 -7.75 6.99 -19.45
CA ARG A 8 -8.56 7.40 -18.28
C ARG A 8 -9.20 6.23 -17.52
N GLY A 9 -9.41 5.08 -18.16
CA GLY A 9 -10.19 3.98 -17.56
C GLY A 9 -9.46 3.15 -16.49
N GLY A 10 -8.12 3.13 -16.48
CA GLY A 10 -7.32 2.32 -15.55
C GLY A 10 -6.83 3.06 -14.29
N TRP A 11 -6.84 4.38 -14.32
CA TRP A 11 -6.35 5.25 -13.23
C TRP A 11 -7.14 5.13 -11.92
N PRO A 12 -8.48 4.99 -11.92
CA PRO A 12 -9.24 4.91 -10.67
C PRO A 12 -8.82 3.73 -9.78
N GLY A 13 -8.52 2.57 -10.38
CA GLY A 13 -8.05 1.40 -9.63
C GLY A 13 -6.66 1.59 -9.04
N ILE A 14 -5.77 2.31 -9.73
CA ILE A 14 -4.43 2.62 -9.23
C ILE A 14 -4.52 3.56 -8.03
N VAL A 15 -5.26 4.66 -8.17
CA VAL A 15 -5.45 5.66 -7.11
C VAL A 15 -6.13 5.06 -5.89
N LEU A 16 -7.10 4.15 -6.09
CA LEU A 16 -7.75 3.44 -4.99
C LEU A 16 -6.76 2.63 -4.16
N VAL A 17 -5.84 1.89 -4.81
CA VAL A 17 -4.80 1.12 -4.10
C VAL A 17 -3.89 2.04 -3.30
N TRP A 18 -3.51 3.18 -3.87
CA TRP A 18 -2.68 4.15 -3.15
C TRP A 18 -3.40 4.74 -1.94
N ALA A 19 -4.71 5.02 -2.05
CA ALA A 19 -5.51 5.49 -0.94
C ALA A 19 -5.61 4.45 0.19
N ILE A 20 -5.77 3.16 -0.16
CA ILE A 20 -5.77 2.06 0.81
C ILE A 20 -4.42 1.94 1.51
N ALA A 21 -3.32 1.96 0.75
CA ALA A 21 -1.98 1.91 1.31
C ALA A 21 -1.72 3.09 2.25
N LEU A 22 -2.14 4.30 1.86
CA LEU A 22 -1.98 5.51 2.66
C LEU A 22 -2.79 5.43 3.96
N ALA A 23 -4.06 5.01 3.88
CA ALA A 23 -4.91 4.85 5.05
C ALA A 23 -4.33 3.82 6.03
N GLY A 24 -3.92 2.64 5.54
CA GLY A 24 -3.30 1.61 6.37
C GLY A 24 -1.99 2.08 7.01
N ALA A 25 -1.13 2.75 6.24
CA ALA A 25 0.12 3.31 6.74
C ALA A 25 -0.10 4.37 7.84
N ILE A 26 -1.05 5.29 7.64
CA ILE A 26 -1.40 6.31 8.64
C ILE A 26 -1.86 5.65 9.94
N VAL A 27 -2.71 4.62 9.86
CA VAL A 27 -3.19 3.90 11.05
C VAL A 27 -2.04 3.24 11.80
N VAL A 28 -1.14 2.55 11.10
CA VAL A 28 0.01 1.90 11.73
C VAL A 28 0.95 2.93 12.39
N VAL A 29 1.29 4.01 11.68
CA VAL A 29 2.13 5.09 12.23
C VAL A 29 1.46 5.69 13.46
N TRP A 30 0.18 6.05 13.38
CA TRP A 30 -0.55 6.63 14.50
C TRP A 30 -0.56 5.73 15.73
N LEU A 31 -0.88 4.44 15.55
CA LEU A 31 -0.89 3.46 16.63
C LEU A 31 0.48 3.29 17.28
N ALA A 32 1.55 3.26 16.47
CA ALA A 32 2.92 3.20 16.98
C ALA A 32 3.25 4.42 17.86
N TYR A 33 2.92 5.63 17.42
CA TYR A 33 3.13 6.85 18.21
C TYR A 33 2.22 6.97 19.45
N THR A 34 1.11 6.26 19.49
CA THR A 34 0.24 6.18 20.69
C THR A 34 0.65 5.08 21.68
N GLY A 35 1.75 4.36 21.43
CA GLY A 35 2.28 3.34 22.35
C GLY A 35 1.73 1.93 22.15
N THR A 36 1.28 1.59 20.93
CA THR A 36 0.94 0.20 20.61
C THR A 36 2.21 -0.62 20.43
N GLU A 37 2.41 -1.61 21.31
CA GLU A 37 3.63 -2.45 21.35
C GLU A 37 3.40 -3.88 20.83
N ASP A 38 2.16 -4.40 20.88
CA ASP A 38 1.82 -5.74 20.39
C ASP A 38 1.26 -5.69 18.97
N TRP A 39 2.02 -6.22 18.02
CA TRP A 39 1.68 -6.27 16.61
C TRP A 39 1.49 -7.71 16.17
N PHE A 40 0.24 -8.19 16.24
CA PHE A 40 -0.13 -9.56 15.84
C PHE A 40 0.66 -10.65 16.58
N GLY A 41 0.92 -10.45 17.87
CA GLY A 41 1.68 -11.38 18.72
C GLY A 41 3.19 -11.17 18.68
N ASP A 42 3.67 -10.16 17.96
CA ASP A 42 5.06 -9.69 18.01
C ASP A 42 5.15 -8.42 18.86
N THR A 43 5.71 -8.57 20.05
CA THR A 43 5.97 -7.47 21.00
C THR A 43 7.36 -6.87 20.87
N THR A 44 8.14 -7.30 19.88
CA THR A 44 9.45 -6.71 19.62
C THR A 44 9.31 -5.37 18.90
N MET A 45 10.36 -4.55 18.98
CA MET A 45 10.48 -3.31 18.20
C MET A 45 10.31 -3.49 16.68
N LEU A 46 10.43 -4.73 16.17
CA LEU A 46 10.27 -5.03 14.75
C LEU A 46 8.81 -5.31 14.35
N GLY A 47 7.90 -5.54 15.31
CA GLY A 47 6.50 -5.90 15.05
C GLY A 47 5.75 -4.85 14.21
N VAL A 48 6.05 -3.56 14.41
CA VAL A 48 5.47 -2.46 13.61
C VAL A 48 5.78 -2.58 12.12
N TYR A 49 6.97 -3.08 11.75
CA TYR A 49 7.32 -3.32 10.35
C TYR A 49 6.57 -4.53 9.79
N GLY A 50 6.23 -5.51 10.62
CA GLY A 50 5.32 -6.60 10.26
C GLY A 50 3.93 -6.08 9.89
N ALA A 51 3.38 -5.16 10.69
CA ALA A 51 2.11 -4.50 10.40
C ALA A 51 2.14 -3.68 9.09
N LEU A 52 3.23 -2.94 8.84
CA LEU A 52 3.43 -2.26 7.55
C LEU A 52 3.54 -3.25 6.38
N GLY A 53 4.17 -4.41 6.60
CA GLY A 53 4.21 -5.51 5.64
C GLY A 53 2.82 -6.04 5.28
N ILE A 54 1.92 -6.16 6.26
CA ILE A 54 0.52 -6.55 6.05
C ILE A 54 -0.22 -5.51 5.21
N VAL A 55 -0.03 -4.20 5.50
CA VAL A 55 -0.61 -3.11 4.69
C VAL A 55 -0.14 -3.21 3.23
N PHE A 56 1.15 -3.48 3.01
CA PHE A 56 1.69 -3.66 1.68
C PHE A 56 1.09 -4.88 0.96
N ALA A 57 1.03 -6.03 1.64
CA ALA A 57 0.45 -7.26 1.08
C ALA A 57 -1.04 -7.06 0.71
N ALA A 58 -1.81 -6.41 1.59
CA ALA A 58 -3.21 -6.08 1.32
C ALA A 58 -3.35 -5.15 0.11
N SER A 59 -2.45 -4.19 -0.05
CA SER A 59 -2.43 -3.28 -1.20
C SER A 59 -2.11 -4.01 -2.52
N VAL A 60 -1.18 -4.97 -2.50
CA VAL A 60 -0.87 -5.82 -3.66
C VAL A 60 -2.08 -6.66 -4.05
N LEU A 61 -2.74 -7.30 -3.09
CA LEU A 61 -3.97 -8.05 -3.34
C LEU A 61 -5.07 -7.14 -3.90
N GLY A 62 -5.25 -5.95 -3.32
CA GLY A 62 -6.18 -4.94 -3.82
C GLY A 62 -5.90 -4.54 -5.26
N ALA A 63 -4.63 -4.37 -5.65
CA ALA A 63 -4.23 -4.07 -7.01
C ALA A 63 -4.57 -5.19 -8.00
N LEU A 64 -4.35 -6.44 -7.61
CA LEU A 64 -4.67 -7.61 -8.42
C LEU A 64 -6.20 -7.76 -8.58
N ILE A 65 -6.95 -7.61 -7.48
CA ILE A 65 -8.42 -7.67 -7.49
C ILE A 65 -9.01 -6.57 -8.37
N ALA A 66 -8.55 -5.32 -8.19
CA ALA A 66 -9.04 -4.18 -8.98
C ALA A 66 -8.84 -4.41 -10.48
N GLN A 67 -7.72 -5.02 -10.87
CA GLN A 67 -7.44 -5.29 -12.28
C GLN A 67 -8.17 -6.51 -12.82
N LEU A 68 -8.33 -7.56 -12.03
CA LEU A 68 -9.15 -8.70 -12.40
C LEU A 68 -10.61 -8.26 -12.63
N ALA A 69 -11.13 -7.41 -11.74
CA ALA A 69 -12.47 -6.83 -11.84
C ALA A 69 -12.63 -5.94 -13.08
N SER A 70 -11.56 -5.28 -13.53
CA SER A 70 -11.60 -4.42 -14.73
C SER A 70 -11.80 -5.21 -16.04
N ARG A 71 -11.56 -6.54 -16.04
CA ARG A 71 -11.68 -7.44 -17.20
C ARG A 71 -10.98 -6.93 -18.48
N ARG A 72 -9.97 -6.06 -18.36
CA ARG A 72 -9.22 -5.47 -19.48
C ARG A 72 -7.79 -6.01 -19.51
N PRO A 73 -7.45 -6.93 -20.42
CA PRO A 73 -6.12 -7.57 -20.44
C PRO A 73 -5.01 -6.62 -20.90
N GLY A 74 -5.32 -5.65 -21.77
CA GLY A 74 -4.33 -4.70 -22.27
C GLY A 74 -3.76 -3.82 -21.16
N GLY A 75 -2.43 -3.78 -21.01
CA GLY A 75 -1.73 -2.94 -20.04
C GLY A 75 -1.86 -3.39 -18.57
N PHE A 76 -2.27 -4.64 -18.30
CA PHE A 76 -2.38 -5.19 -16.94
C PHE A 76 -1.08 -5.04 -16.16
N VAL A 77 0.04 -5.56 -16.70
CA VAL A 77 1.33 -5.54 -16.00
C VAL A 77 1.74 -4.12 -15.62
N THR A 78 1.65 -3.17 -16.56
CA THR A 78 1.99 -1.76 -16.30
C THR A 78 1.13 -1.13 -15.21
N ARG A 79 -0.20 -1.39 -15.22
CA ARG A 79 -1.10 -0.88 -14.17
C ARG A 79 -0.83 -1.54 -12.82
N ALA A 80 -0.55 -2.84 -12.80
CA ALA A 80 -0.21 -3.58 -11.58
C ALA A 80 1.08 -3.05 -10.97
N SER A 81 2.12 -2.93 -11.78
CA SER A 81 3.38 -2.35 -11.36
C SER A 81 3.20 -0.93 -10.84
N ALA A 82 2.41 -0.08 -11.50
CA ALA A 82 2.15 1.28 -11.03
C ALA A 82 1.39 1.33 -9.68
N SER A 83 0.36 0.49 -9.51
CA SER A 83 -0.35 0.35 -8.22
C SER A 83 0.60 -0.08 -7.11
N VAL A 84 1.38 -1.15 -7.35
CA VAL A 84 2.27 -1.74 -6.35
C VAL A 84 3.45 -0.81 -6.04
N ALA A 85 4.02 -0.15 -7.05
CA ALA A 85 5.11 0.80 -6.84
C ALA A 85 4.69 1.99 -5.97
N GLY A 86 3.50 2.56 -6.21
CA GLY A 86 2.99 3.64 -5.35
C GLY A 86 2.73 3.18 -3.92
N ALA A 87 2.15 1.98 -3.74
CA ALA A 87 1.98 1.40 -2.40
C ALA A 87 3.32 1.15 -1.71
N ALA A 88 4.34 0.69 -2.43
CA ALA A 88 5.68 0.48 -1.90
C ALA A 88 6.32 1.79 -1.44
N VAL A 89 6.17 2.88 -2.20
CA VAL A 89 6.64 4.21 -1.81
C VAL A 89 5.96 4.67 -0.52
N VAL A 90 4.64 4.53 -0.41
CA VAL A 90 3.89 4.91 0.81
C VAL A 90 4.38 4.12 2.02
N VAL A 91 4.54 2.80 1.88
CA VAL A 91 5.01 1.94 2.97
C VAL A 91 6.46 2.23 3.34
N ALA A 92 7.33 2.53 2.37
CA ALA A 92 8.71 2.92 2.64
C ALA A 92 8.78 4.24 3.44
N LEU A 93 7.95 5.23 3.08
CA LEU A 93 7.86 6.48 3.84
C LEU A 93 7.33 6.24 5.26
N ALA A 94 6.33 5.38 5.42
CA ALA A 94 5.80 5.01 6.72
C ALA A 94 6.85 4.28 7.58
N ALA A 95 7.63 3.39 6.98
CA ALA A 95 8.72 2.68 7.64
C ALA A 95 9.79 3.66 8.17
N LEU A 96 10.16 4.66 7.37
CA LEU A 96 11.05 5.74 7.82
C LEU A 96 10.43 6.57 8.95
N ALA A 97 9.13 6.81 8.91
CA ALA A 97 8.42 7.60 9.92
C ALA A 97 8.31 6.89 11.28
N VAL A 98 8.24 5.56 11.31
CA VAL A 98 8.20 4.77 12.56
C VAL A 98 9.59 4.44 13.12
N ALA A 99 10.66 4.66 12.35
CA ALA A 99 12.03 4.35 12.77
C ALA A 99 12.42 4.96 14.14
N PRO A 100 12.06 6.21 14.50
CA PRO A 100 12.38 6.75 15.83
C PRO A 100 11.72 5.97 16.97
N VAL A 101 10.51 5.47 16.77
CA VAL A 101 9.74 4.70 17.76
C VAL A 101 10.27 3.27 17.89
N ALA A 102 10.84 2.72 16.80
CA ALA A 102 11.39 1.37 16.80
C ALA A 102 12.84 1.29 17.30
N ILE A 103 13.53 2.43 17.52
CA ILE A 103 14.95 2.47 17.93
C ILE A 103 15.12 3.09 19.34
N GLY A 104 14.15 3.90 19.80
CA GLY A 104 14.14 4.52 21.12
C GLY A 104 13.34 3.73 22.15
#